data_AF-A0A7V9ERV2-F1
#
_entry.id   AF-A0A7V9ERV2-F1
#
_cell.length_a   1.000
_cell.length_b   1.000
_cell.length_c   1.000
_cell.angle_alpha   90.00
_cell.angle_beta   90.00
_cell.angle_gamma   90.00
#
_symmetry.space_group_name_H-M   'P 1'
#
loop_
_entity.id
_entity.type
_entity.pdbx_description
1 polymer ?
#
loop_
_entity_poly.entity_id
_entity_poly.type
_entity_poly.pdbx_seq_one_letter_code
_entity_poly.pdbx_strand_id
1 'polypeptide(L)'
;MRPTRDSHETSAFIAGVAAFVTWGLVPVYWKLLRFIPASEILAHRFIWTCVFMILLLSWQKRWPEVLGNLRSTRTALLCAGSGIAIAVNWFVFIWAVNAGQVLETSLGYFMSPLVNVLLGAIILRERLT
;
A
#
# COMPACT_ATOMS: atom_id res chain seq x y z
N MET A 1 39.08 -11.26 -12.56
CA MET A 1 38.19 -11.38 -11.39
C MET A 1 36.76 -11.18 -11.86
N ARG A 2 35.91 -12.22 -11.80
CA ARG A 2 34.47 -12.09 -12.09
C ARG A 2 33.81 -11.46 -10.86
N PRO A 3 32.97 -10.43 -11.00
CA PRO A 3 32.25 -9.89 -9.86
C PRO A 3 31.30 -10.98 -9.35
N THR A 4 31.47 -11.39 -8.10
CA THR A 4 30.53 -12.24 -7.38
C THR A 4 29.26 -11.42 -7.18
N ARG A 5 28.33 -11.53 -8.12
CA ARG A 5 27.00 -10.91 -8.02
C ARG A 5 26.32 -11.55 -6.81
N ASP A 6 26.20 -10.78 -5.73
CA ASP A 6 25.77 -11.29 -4.43
C ASP A 6 24.38 -11.94 -4.53
N SER A 7 24.21 -13.10 -3.89
CA SER A 7 22.95 -13.85 -3.86
C SER A 7 21.77 -13.01 -3.37
N HIS A 8 22.06 -11.98 -2.56
CA HIS A 8 21.11 -10.99 -2.07
C HIS A 8 20.59 -10.06 -3.19
N GLU A 9 21.43 -9.62 -4.13
CA GLU A 9 21.01 -8.78 -5.26
C GLU A 9 20.08 -9.54 -6.20
N THR A 10 20.41 -10.80 -6.47
CA THR A 10 19.57 -11.66 -7.32
C THR A 10 18.23 -11.94 -6.64
N SER A 11 18.22 -12.18 -5.33
CA SER A 11 16.99 -12.41 -4.57
C SER A 11 16.11 -11.15 -4.51
N ALA A 12 16.70 -9.97 -4.29
CA ALA A 12 15.99 -8.70 -4.30
C ALA A 12 15.41 -8.38 -5.69
N PHE A 13 16.17 -8.65 -6.76
CA PHE A 13 15.69 -8.49 -8.13
C PHE A 13 14.48 -9.39 -8.42
N ILE A 14 14.57 -10.68 -8.08
CA ILE A 14 13.46 -11.63 -8.25
C ILE A 14 12.24 -11.20 -7.44
N ALA A 15 12.42 -10.78 -6.19
CA ALA A 15 11.34 -10.28 -5.35
C ALA A 15 10.67 -9.02 -5.94
N GLY A 16 11.46 -8.08 -6.47
CA GLY A 16 10.95 -6.89 -7.15
C GLY A 16 10.14 -7.24 -8.38
N VAL A 17 10.65 -8.10 -9.26
CA VAL A 17 9.93 -8.57 -10.46
C VAL A 17 8.62 -9.25 -10.06
N ALA A 18 8.65 -10.16 -9.10
CA ALA A 18 7.45 -10.86 -8.62
C ALA A 18 6.42 -9.88 -8.03
N ALA A 19 6.87 -8.88 -7.25
CA ALA A 19 5.99 -7.87 -6.68
C ALA A 19 5.32 -7.02 -7.76
N PHE A 20 6.07 -6.52 -8.75
CA PHE A 20 5.53 -5.70 -9.83
C PHE A 20 4.59 -6.49 -10.76
N VAL A 21 4.92 -7.74 -11.08
CA VAL A 21 4.03 -8.62 -11.85
C VAL A 21 2.73 -8.87 -11.09
N THR A 22 2.82 -9.21 -9.81
CA THR A 22 1.63 -9.45 -8.97
C THR A 22 0.76 -8.20 -8.91
N TRP A 23 1.37 -7.02 -8.73
CA TRP A 23 0.66 -5.74 -8.74
C TRP A 23 0.01 -5.43 -10.09
N GLY A 24 0.69 -5.70 -11.21
CA GLY A 24 0.15 -5.50 -12.55
C GLY A 24 -1.06 -6.40 -12.87
N LEU A 25 -1.18 -7.54 -12.21
CA LEU A 25 -2.32 -8.46 -12.36
C LEU A 25 -3.55 -8.06 -11.52
N VAL A 26 -3.40 -7.17 -10.53
CA VAL A 26 -4.49 -6.76 -9.62
C VAL A 26 -5.70 -6.18 -10.38
N PRO A 27 -5.55 -5.29 -11.37
CA PRO A 27 -6.71 -4.79 -12.12
C PRO A 27 -7.48 -5.89 -12.87
N VAL A 28 -6.78 -6.92 -13.35
CA VAL A 28 -7.41 -8.08 -14.00
C VAL A 28 -8.24 -8.86 -12.98
N TYR A 29 -7.69 -9.12 -11.80
CA TYR A 29 -8.40 -9.77 -10.70
C TYR A 29 -9.68 -9.03 -10.30
N TRP A 30 -9.64 -7.70 -10.20
CA TRP A 30 -10.84 -6.92 -9.86
C TRP A 30 -11.86 -6.87 -10.99
N LYS A 31 -11.41 -6.82 -12.24
CA LYS A 31 -12.32 -6.92 -13.38
C LYS A 31 -13.09 -8.24 -13.38
N LEU A 32 -12.47 -9.33 -12.92
CA LEU A 32 -13.15 -10.61 -12.70
C LEU A 32 -14.19 -10.52 -11.56
N LEU A 33 -13.91 -9.73 -10.52
CA LEU A 33 -14.79 -9.51 -9.36
C LEU A 33 -15.72 -8.31 -9.48
N ARG A 34 -15.91 -7.74 -10.68
CA ARG A 34 -16.74 -6.54 -10.90
C ARG A 34 -18.18 -6.63 -10.38
N PHE A 35 -18.68 -7.85 -10.17
CA PHE A 35 -20.02 -8.11 -9.61
C PHE A 35 -20.09 -7.92 -8.10
N ILE A 36 -18.95 -7.85 -7.41
CA ILE A 36 -18.85 -7.58 -5.98
C ILE A 36 -18.65 -6.07 -5.78
N PRO A 37 -19.43 -5.42 -4.90
CA PRO A 37 -19.24 -4.02 -4.57
C PRO A 37 -17.81 -3.72 -4.08
N ALA A 38 -17.24 -2.58 -4.50
CA ALA A 38 -15.88 -2.18 -4.10
C ALA A 38 -15.73 -2.07 -2.57
N SER A 39 -16.79 -1.69 -1.87
CA SER A 39 -16.85 -1.64 -0.39
C SER A 39 -16.67 -3.01 0.25
N GLU A 40 -17.26 -4.07 -0.31
CA GLU A 40 -17.13 -5.43 0.22
C GLU A 40 -15.74 -6.01 -0.02
N ILE A 41 -15.15 -5.75 -1.20
CA ILE A 41 -13.76 -6.12 -1.51
C ILE A 41 -12.81 -5.45 -0.51
N LEU A 42 -13.02 -4.15 -0.26
CA LEU A 42 -12.23 -3.39 0.69
C LEU A 42 -12.40 -3.91 2.12
N ALA A 43 -13.63 -4.21 2.55
CA ALA A 43 -13.92 -4.75 3.87
C ALA A 43 -13.22 -6.09 4.12
N HIS A 44 -13.28 -7.03 3.17
CA HIS A 44 -12.54 -8.29 3.25
C HIS A 44 -11.05 -8.06 3.38
N ARG A 45 -10.50 -7.10 2.63
CA ARG A 45 -9.08 -6.76 2.71
C ARG A 45 -8.68 -6.23 4.08
N PHE A 46 -9.51 -5.37 4.69
CA PHE A 46 -9.28 -4.88 6.05
C PHE A 46 -9.32 -6.02 7.06
N ILE A 47 -10.33 -6.89 6.99
CA ILE A 47 -10.46 -8.04 7.90
C ILE A 47 -9.22 -8.94 7.81
N TRP A 48 -8.80 -9.33 6.60
CA TRP A 48 -7.62 -10.19 6.42
C TRP A 48 -6.32 -9.51 6.85
N THR A 49 -6.19 -8.20 6.62
CA THR A 49 -5.03 -7.43 7.11
C THR A 49 -4.99 -7.41 8.63
N CYS A 50 -6.13 -7.19 9.29
CA CYS A 50 -6.24 -7.23 10.75
C CYS A 50 -5.89 -8.62 11.30
N VAL A 51 -6.45 -9.69 10.72
CA VAL A 51 -6.16 -11.08 11.12
C VAL A 51 -4.66 -11.35 10.98
N PHE A 52 -4.07 -11.03 9.83
CA PHE A 52 -2.65 -11.24 9.57
C PHE A 52 -1.77 -10.45 10.55
N MET A 53 -2.08 -9.18 10.80
CA MET A 53 -1.34 -8.34 11.75
C MET A 53 -1.46 -8.86 13.19
N ILE A 54 -2.65 -9.27 13.64
CA ILE A 54 -2.86 -9.87 14.97
C ILE A 54 -1.98 -11.11 15.14
N LEU A 55 -1.97 -12.00 14.15
CA LEU A 55 -1.15 -13.21 14.17
C LEU A 55 0.35 -12.88 14.20
N LEU A 56 0.79 -11.95 13.33
CA LEU A 56 2.19 -11.53 13.25
C LEU A 56 2.68 -10.88 14.56
N LEU A 57 1.89 -9.95 15.11
CA LEU A 57 2.21 -9.27 16.37
C LEU A 57 2.23 -10.22 17.56
N SER A 58 1.33 -11.22 17.57
CA SER A 58 1.31 -12.27 18.60
C SER A 58 2.54 -13.16 18.49
N TRP A 59 2.94 -13.55 17.28
CA TRP A 59 4.16 -14.32 17.06
C TRP A 59 5.42 -13.55 17.49
N GLN A 60 5.49 -12.26 17.17
CA GLN A 60 6.61 -11.39 17.58
C GLN A 60 6.54 -10.93 19.04
N LYS A 61 5.43 -11.17 19.75
CA LYS A 61 5.17 -10.71 21.13
C LYS A 61 5.27 -9.18 21.33
N ARG A 62 4.91 -8.40 20.30
CA ARG A 62 5.07 -6.93 20.27
C ARG A 62 3.84 -6.13 20.70
N TRP A 63 2.88 -6.79 21.35
CA TRP A 63 1.69 -6.15 21.91
C TRP A 63 1.97 -4.96 22.85
N PRO A 64 3.01 -4.96 23.71
CA PRO A 64 3.32 -3.81 24.55
C PRO A 64 3.60 -2.52 23.76
N GLU A 65 4.25 -2.62 22.59
CA GLU A 65 4.51 -1.47 21.72
C GLU A 65 3.21 -0.89 21.15
N VAL A 66 2.30 -1.77 20.71
CA VAL A 66 0.99 -1.38 20.18
C VAL A 66 0.17 -0.65 21.26
N LEU A 67 0.09 -1.22 22.46
CA LEU A 67 -0.61 -0.59 23.58
C LEU A 67 0.07 0.72 24.00
N GLY A 68 1.40 0.80 23.97
CA GLY A 68 2.16 2.02 24.24
C GLY A 68 1.81 3.15 23.26
N ASN A 69 1.73 2.85 21.97
CA ASN A 69 1.38 3.83 20.93
C ASN A 69 -0.07 4.29 21.02
N LEU A 70 -1.00 3.40 21.40
CA LEU A 70 -2.42 3.73 21.56
C LEU A 70 -2.69 4.65 22.76
N ARG A 71 -1.80 4.70 23.76
CA ARG A 71 -1.91 5.64 24.89
C ARG A 71 -1.65 7.10 24.49
N SER A 72 -0.97 7.33 23.37
CA SER A 72 -0.76 8.66 22.83
C SER A 72 -1.91 9.03 21.89
N THR A 73 -2.82 9.90 22.35
CA THR A 73 -3.96 10.38 21.53
C THR A 73 -3.50 10.93 20.19
N ARG A 74 -2.37 11.67 20.15
CA ARG A 74 -1.80 12.20 18.92
C ARG A 74 -1.39 11.09 17.95
N THR A 75 -0.69 10.07 18.44
CA THR A 75 -0.23 8.94 17.62
C THR A 75 -1.42 8.14 17.11
N ALA A 76 -2.40 7.87 17.98
CA ALA A 76 -3.63 7.18 17.61
C ALA A 76 -4.41 7.95 16.52
N LEU A 77 -4.54 9.27 16.64
CA LEU A 77 -5.21 10.10 15.63
C LEU A 77 -4.45 10.12 14.30
N LEU A 78 -3.11 10.21 14.32
CA LEU A 78 -2.29 10.15 13.10
C LEU A 78 -2.41 8.79 12.42
N CYS A 79 -2.39 7.69 13.18
CA CYS A 79 -2.61 6.34 12.66
C CYS A 79 -4.01 6.18 12.07
N ALA A 80 -5.05 6.66 12.76
CA ALA A 80 -6.42 6.62 12.26
C ALA A 80 -6.58 7.44 10.97
N GLY A 81 -6.05 8.66 10.93
CA GLY A 81 -6.06 9.50 9.74
C GLY A 81 -5.33 8.87 8.56
N SER A 82 -4.15 8.27 8.82
CA SER A 82 -3.39 7.55 7.80
C SER A 82 -4.16 6.32 7.28
N GLY A 83 -4.78 5.57 8.19
CA GLY A 83 -5.62 4.41 7.84
C GLY A 83 -6.81 4.79 6.97
N ILE A 84 -7.50 5.88 7.30
CA ILE A 84 -8.62 6.42 6.51
C ILE A 84 -8.12 6.88 5.13
N ALA A 85 -6.99 7.61 5.06
CA ALA A 85 -6.43 8.05 3.79
C ALA A 85 -6.08 6.88 2.87
N ILE A 86 -5.48 5.82 3.44
CA ILE A 86 -5.18 4.58 2.72
C ILE A 86 -6.48 3.86 2.29
N ALA A 87 -7.50 3.83 3.16
CA ALA A 87 -8.81 3.23 2.85
C ALA A 87 -9.47 3.93 1.66
N VAL A 88 -9.52 5.26 1.68
CA VAL A 88 -10.07 6.08 0.60
C VAL A 88 -9.29 5.88 -0.69
N ASN A 89 -7.95 5.88 -0.62
CA ASN A 89 -7.11 5.62 -1.79
C ASN A 89 -7.44 4.26 -2.44
N TRP A 90 -7.49 3.19 -1.65
CA TRP A 90 -7.82 1.87 -2.17
C TRP A 90 -9.26 1.77 -2.67
N PHE A 91 -10.21 2.40 -1.99
CA PHE A 91 -11.60 2.44 -2.42
C PHE A 91 -11.73 3.07 -3.81
N VAL A 92 -11.15 4.26 -3.99
CA VAL A 92 -11.15 4.98 -5.27
C VAL A 92 -10.48 4.14 -6.35
N PHE A 93 -9.37 3.47 -6.03
CA PHE A 93 -8.67 2.61 -6.97
C PHE A 93 -9.52 1.43 -7.45
N ILE A 94 -10.13 0.68 -6.52
CA ILE A 94 -11.00 -0.47 -6.84
C ILE A 94 -12.24 0.01 -7.62
N TRP A 95 -12.85 1.10 -7.17
CA TRP A 95 -14.03 1.68 -7.81
C TRP A 95 -13.73 2.12 -9.25
N ALA A 96 -12.64 2.85 -9.48
CA ALA A 96 -12.28 3.34 -10.80
C ALA A 96 -11.94 2.19 -11.76
N VAL A 97 -11.25 1.15 -11.29
CA VAL A 97 -10.99 -0.06 -12.08
C VAL A 97 -12.30 -0.79 -12.43
N ASN A 98 -13.21 -0.95 -11.46
CA ASN A 98 -14.52 -1.58 -11.70
C ASN A 98 -15.40 -0.76 -12.65
N ALA A 99 -15.29 0.58 -12.63
CA ALA A 99 -15.94 1.50 -13.57
C ALA A 99 -15.31 1.50 -14.98
N GLY A 100 -14.23 0.74 -15.19
CA GLY A 100 -13.53 0.65 -16.47
C GLY A 100 -12.48 1.74 -16.71
N GLN A 101 -12.26 2.64 -15.76
CA GLN A 101 -11.30 3.75 -15.84
C GLN A 101 -9.86 3.31 -15.50
N VAL A 102 -9.43 2.17 -16.05
CA VAL A 102 -8.12 1.57 -15.72
C VAL A 102 -6.96 2.44 -16.22
N LEU A 103 -7.13 3.12 -17.36
CA LEU A 103 -6.10 3.97 -17.94
C LEU A 103 -5.90 5.24 -17.11
N GLU A 104 -6.99 5.94 -16.77
CA GLU A 104 -6.98 7.15 -15.95
C GLU A 104 -6.41 6.86 -14.56
N THR A 105 -6.80 5.73 -14.00
CA THR A 105 -6.27 5.24 -12.73
C THR A 105 -4.76 5.03 -12.79
N SER A 106 -4.26 4.36 -13.84
CA SER A 106 -2.83 4.09 -14.01
C SER A 106 -2.04 5.39 -14.17
N LEU A 107 -2.58 6.36 -14.91
CA LEU A 107 -2.00 7.70 -15.03
C LEU A 107 -1.95 8.43 -13.67
N GLY A 108 -3.00 8.32 -12.86
CA GLY A 108 -3.01 8.83 -11.48
C GLY A 108 -1.90 8.24 -10.61
N TYR A 109 -1.67 6.92 -10.70
CA TYR A 109 -0.57 6.26 -10.01
C TYR A 109 0.80 6.71 -10.53
N PHE A 110 0.97 6.93 -11.84
CA PHE A 110 2.20 7.50 -12.39
C PHE A 110 2.46 8.96 -12.00
N MET A 111 1.41 9.72 -11.67
CA MET A 111 1.54 11.07 -11.12
C MET A 111 1.92 11.07 -9.63
N SER A 112 1.69 9.98 -8.89
CA SER A 112 1.92 9.93 -7.44
C SER A 112 3.36 10.27 -7.02
N PRO A 113 4.43 9.79 -7.70
CA PRO A 113 5.80 10.22 -7.41
C PRO A 113 6.02 11.72 -7.60
N LEU A 114 5.46 12.32 -8.67
CA LEU A 114 5.58 13.75 -8.93
C LEU A 114 4.88 14.56 -7.84
N VAL A 115 3.68 14.13 -7.43
CA VAL A 115 2.93 14.74 -6.34
C VAL A 115 3.69 14.59 -5.02
N ASN A 116 4.28 13.43 -4.73
CA ASN A 116 5.08 13.22 -3.52
C ASN A 116 6.31 14.13 -3.49
N VAL A 117 7.02 14.26 -4.62
CA VAL A 117 8.18 15.17 -4.76
C VAL A 117 7.74 16.62 -4.57
N LEU A 118 6.60 17.02 -5.17
CA LEU A 118 6.05 18.36 -5.02
C LEU A 118 5.65 18.66 -3.57
N LEU A 119 4.96 17.73 -2.90
CA LEU A 119 4.59 17.83 -1.50
C LEU A 119 5.84 17.88 -0.61
N GLY A 120 6.88 17.10 -0.92
CA GLY A 120 8.18 17.18 -0.24
C GLY A 120 8.83 18.56 -0.38
N ALA A 121 8.87 19.09 -1.60
CA ALA A 121 9.42 20.42 -1.88
C ALA A 121 8.62 21.55 -1.20
N ILE A 122 7.29 21.44 -1.12
CA ILE A 122 6.44 22.49 -0.52
C ILE A 122 6.39 22.37 1.01
N ILE A 123 6.14 21.17 1.54
CA ILE A 123 5.89 20.92 2.97
C ILE A 123 7.21 20.79 3.73
N LEU A 124 8.15 19.99 3.22
CA LEU A 124 9.47 19.78 3.85
C LEU A 124 10.52 20.81 3.41
N ARG A 125 10.22 21.64 2.39
CA ARG A 125 11.14 22.64 1.81
C ARG A 125 12.45 22.04 1.31
N GLU A 126 12.42 20.80 0.84
CA GLU A 126 13.57 20.12 0.27
C GLU A 126 13.93 20.70 -1.10
N ARG A 127 15.24 20.90 -1.36
CA ARG A 127 15.72 21.37 -2.67
C ARG A 127 15.83 20.19 -3.64
N LEU A 128 15.09 20.27 -4.74
CA LEU A 128 15.22 19.36 -5.87
C LEU A 128 16.57 19.63 -6.54
N THR A 129 17.59 18.84 -6.20
CA THR A 129 18.94 18.92 -6.79
C THR A 129 19.15 17.74 -7.72
#